data_AF-A0A223VLL5-F1
#
_entry.id   AF-A0A223VLL5-F1
#
_cell.length_a   1.000
_cell.length_b   1.000
_cell.length_c   1.000
_cell.angle_alpha   90.00
_cell.angle_beta   90.00
_cell.angle_gamma   90.00
#
_symmetry.space_group_name_H-M   'P 1'
#
loop_
_entity.id
_entity.type
_entity.pdbx_description
1 polymer ?
#
loop_
_entity_poly.entity_id
_entity_poly.type
_entity_poly.pdbx_seq_one_letter_code
_entity_poly.pdbx_strand_id
1 'polypeptide(L)' 'MADSSTPRTRPALASKRLDLPSVCDICGFARSTRRHQGCSKQRQQRKSEEWETLMAEKIAARAAREKRYVR' A
#
# COMPACT_ATOMS: atom_id res chain seq x y z
N MET A 1 19.24 -21.57 0.60
CA MET A 1 18.58 -21.54 -0.72
C MET A 1 17.08 -21.38 -0.48
N ALA A 2 16.55 -20.16 -0.58
CA ALA A 2 15.14 -19.90 -0.31
C ALA A 2 14.38 -19.78 -1.64
N ASP A 3 13.42 -20.68 -1.82
CA ASP A 3 12.55 -20.81 -2.98
C ASP A 3 11.81 -19.49 -3.29
N SER A 4 11.88 -19.07 -4.56
CA SER A 4 11.39 -17.76 -5.03
C SER A 4 9.96 -17.81 -5.57
N SER A 5 9.24 -18.92 -5.37
CA SER A 5 8.02 -19.26 -6.12
C SER A 5 6.70 -18.98 -5.37
N THR A 6 6.72 -18.22 -4.27
CA THR A 6 5.47 -17.70 -3.68
C THR A 6 5.11 -16.36 -4.33
N PRO A 7 3.94 -16.21 -4.98
CA PRO A 7 3.54 -14.94 -5.55
C PRO A 7 3.44 -13.91 -4.41
N ARG A 8 4.36 -12.94 -4.40
CA ARG A 8 4.39 -11.90 -3.36
C ARG A 8 3.16 -11.03 -3.54
N THR A 9 2.22 -11.16 -2.62
CA THR A 9 0.98 -10.38 -2.62
C THR A 9 1.24 -8.88 -2.54
N ARG A 10 2.34 -8.45 -1.89
CA ARG A 10 2.76 -7.05 -1.82
C ARG A 10 3.98 -6.77 -2.71
N PRO A 11 4.02 -5.61 -3.39
CA PRO A 11 5.18 -5.19 -4.17
C PRO A 11 6.44 -5.12 -3.31
N ALA A 12 7.60 -5.26 -3.97
CA ALA A 12 8.89 -5.14 -3.32
C ALA A 12 9.04 -3.77 -2.63
N LEU A 13 9.71 -3.73 -1.47
CA LEU A 13 10.04 -2.45 -0.84
C LEU A 13 10.90 -1.64 -1.81
N ALA A 14 10.61 -0.33 -1.89
CA ALA A 14 11.37 0.58 -2.72
C ALA A 14 12.87 0.54 -2.33
N SER A 15 13.72 0.26 -3.32
CA SER A 15 15.16 0.09 -3.12
C SER A 15 15.90 1.43 -2.98
N LYS A 16 15.25 2.54 -3.36
CA LYS A 16 15.81 3.90 -3.27
C LYS A 16 15.35 4.58 -1.99
N ARG A 17 16.21 5.46 -1.42
CA ARG A 17 15.82 6.34 -0.33
C ARG A 17 14.61 7.17 -0.77
N LEU A 18 13.51 7.05 -0.04
CA LEU A 18 12.43 8.02 -0.16
C LEU A 18 12.90 9.29 0.53
N ASP A 19 12.95 10.41 -0.19
CA ASP A 19 13.06 11.74 0.42
C ASP A 19 11.77 12.00 1.20
N LEU A 20 11.71 11.54 2.45
CA LEU A 20 10.56 11.80 3.30
C LEU A 20 10.59 13.28 3.72
N PRO A 21 9.48 14.01 3.59
CA PRO A 21 9.38 15.38 4.06
C PRO A 21 9.73 15.47 5.56
N SER A 22 10.48 16.49 5.97
CA SER A 22 10.80 16.76 7.38
C SER A 22 9.56 16.99 8.25
N VAL A 23 8.41 17.29 7.63
CA VAL A 23 7.13 17.53 8.29
C VAL A 23 6.20 16.33 8.10
N CYS A 24 5.41 16.03 9.13
CA CYS A 24 4.34 15.05 9.06
C CYS A 24 3.14 15.62 8.30
N ASP A 25 2.69 14.90 7.28
CA ASP A 25 1.51 15.18 6.46
C ASP A 25 0.17 15.06 7.22
N ILE A 26 0.15 14.37 8.36
CA ILE A 26 -1.08 14.17 9.15
C ILE A 26 -1.26 15.26 10.19
N CYS A 27 -0.19 15.59 10.92
CA CYS A 27 -0.27 16.51 12.06
C CYS A 27 0.48 17.83 11.85
N GLY A 28 1.19 18.02 10.73
CA GLY A 28 1.90 19.26 10.41
C GLY A 28 3.15 19.54 11.25
N PHE A 29 3.48 18.68 12.22
CA PHE A 29 4.68 18.83 13.05
C PHE A 29 5.90 18.16 12.42
N ALA A 30 7.10 18.60 12.81
CA ALA A 30 8.34 17.97 12.38
C ALA A 30 8.39 16.48 12.77
N ARG A 31 8.84 15.62 11.85
CA ARG A 31 8.98 14.16 12.05
C ARG A 31 9.98 13.79 13.13
N SER A 32 10.90 14.69 13.47
CA SER A 32 11.85 14.54 14.58
C SER A 32 11.19 14.54 15.95
N THR A 33 9.95 15.01 16.07
CA THR A 33 9.21 15.03 17.33
C THR A 33 8.67 13.62 17.68
N ARG A 34 8.69 13.24 18.96
CA ARG A 34 8.34 11.87 19.41
C ARG A 34 6.82 11.57 19.49
N ARG A 35 5.97 12.29 18.76
CA ARG A 35 4.49 12.21 18.91
C ARG A 35 3.75 11.47 17.78
N HIS A 36 4.47 10.85 16.85
CA HIS A 36 3.91 10.32 15.60
C HIS A 36 3.33 8.90 15.66
N GLN A 37 3.15 8.31 16.86
CA GLN A 37 2.59 6.96 16.97
C GLN A 37 1.16 6.87 16.41
N GLY A 38 0.31 7.85 16.71
CA GLY A 38 -1.04 7.94 16.16
C GLY A 38 -1.05 8.17 14.64
N CYS A 39 -0.21 9.08 14.16
CA CYS A 39 -0.06 9.36 12.73
C CYS A 39 0.44 8.14 11.96
N SER A 40 1.36 7.36 12.55
CA SER A 40 1.84 6.12 11.96
C SER A 40 0.71 5.10 11.80
N LYS A 41 -0.12 4.91 12.85
CA LYS A 41 -1.29 4.02 12.80
C LYS A 41 -2.27 4.43 11.70
N GLN A 42 -2.60 5.72 11.59
CA GLN A 42 -3.47 6.23 10.53
C GLN A 42 -2.90 5.98 9.13
N ARG A 43 -1.59 6.16 8.94
CA ARG A 43 -0.95 5.86 7.65
C ARG A 43 -1.06 4.38 7.30
N GLN A 44 -0.86 3.50 8.27
CA GLN A 44 -1.00 2.05 8.05
C GLN A 44 -2.46 1.68 7.73
N GLN A 45 -3.45 2.29 8.37
CA GLN A 45 -4.87 2.09 8.07
C GLN A 45 -5.22 2.52 6.65
N ARG A 46 -4.87 3.75 6.26
CA ARG A 46 -5.09 4.25 4.88
C ARG A 46 -4.45 3.35 3.84
N LYS A 47 -3.23 2.90 4.07
CA LYS A 47 -2.54 1.97 3.17
C LYS A 47 -3.22 0.59 3.07
N SER A 48 -3.87 0.15 4.14
CA SER A 48 -4.68 -1.08 4.11
C SER A 48 -5.97 -0.86 3.34
N GLU A 49 -6.67 0.26 3.56
CA GLU A 49 -7.88 0.63 2.80
C GLU A 49 -7.59 0.77 1.30
N GLU A 50 -6.52 1.49 0.92
CA GLU A 50 -6.04 1.61 -0.46
C GLU A 50 -5.69 0.24 -1.08
N TRP A 51 -5.23 -0.70 -0.26
CA TRP A 51 -4.91 -2.04 -0.72
C TRP A 51 -6.17 -2.88 -0.95
N GLU A 52 -7.15 -2.77 -0.06
CA GLU A 52 -8.44 -3.44 -0.18
C GLU A 52 -9.20 -2.96 -1.42
N THR A 53 -9.21 -1.65 -1.69
CA THR A 53 -9.85 -1.09 -2.90
C THR A 53 -9.16 -1.59 -4.17
N LEU A 54 -7.82 -1.58 -4.23
CA LEU A 54 -7.06 -2.09 -5.37
C LEU A 54 -7.35 -3.58 -5.62
N MET A 55 -7.45 -4.39 -4.56
CA MET A 55 -7.80 -5.80 -4.71
C MET A 55 -9.24 -6.01 -5.18
N ALA A 56 -10.20 -5.22 -4.67
CA ALA A 56 -11.58 -5.24 -5.15
C ALA A 56 -11.66 -4.88 -6.64
N GLU A 57 -10.94 -3.84 -7.09
CA GLU A 57 -10.85 -3.45 -8.49
C GLU A 57 -10.24 -4.55 -9.37
N LYS A 58 -9.17 -5.22 -8.90
CA LYS A 58 -8.57 -6.35 -9.61
C LYS A 58 -9.53 -7.52 -9.77
N ILE A 59 -10.31 -7.83 -8.72
CA ILE A 59 -11.33 -8.88 -8.78
C ILE A 59 -12.42 -8.50 -9.77
N ALA A 60 -12.91 -7.25 -9.72
CA ALA A 60 -13.91 -6.74 -10.65
C ALA A 60 -13.41 -6.77 -12.11
N ALA A 61 -12.16 -6.37 -12.35
CA ALA A 61 -11.53 -6.41 -13.67
C ALA A 61 -11.37 -7.85 -14.20
N ARG A 62 -11.04 -8.81 -13.32
CA ARG A 62 -10.97 -10.24 -13.68
C ARG A 62 -12.35 -10.78 -14.05
N ALA A 63 -13.38 -10.51 -13.23
CA ALA A 63 -14.75 -10.91 -13.51
C ALA A 63 -15.29 -10.28 -14.81
N ALA A 64 -14.96 -9.02 -15.09
CA ALA A 64 -15.33 -8.35 -16.33
C ALA A 64 -14.64 -8.96 -17.56
N ARG A 65 -13.37 -9.39 -17.45
CA ARG A 65 -12.65 -10.11 -18.52
C ARG A 65 -13.24 -11.48 -18.80
N GLU A 66 -13.58 -12.25 -17.77
CA GLU A 66 -14.23 -13.56 -17.92
C GLU A 66 -15.58 -13.43 -18.63
N LYS A 67 -16.41 -12.46 -18.24
CA LYS A 67 -17.68 -12.16 -18.94
C LYS A 67 -17.48 -11.74 -20.39
N ARG A 68 -16.34 -11.14 -20.73
CA ARG A 68 -16.01 -10.68 -22.10
C ARG A 68 -15.62 -11.82 -23.04
N TYR A 69 -15.14 -12.95 -22.51
CA TYR A 69 -14.76 -14.14 -23.27
C TYR A 69 -15.91 -15.15 -23.47
N VAL A 70 -17.05 -14.95 -22.79
CA VAL A 70 -18.25 -15.81 -22.89
C VAL A 70 -19.26 -15.29 -23.94
N ARG A 71 -18.88 -14.28 -24.74
CA ARG A 71 -19.70 -13.73 -25.83
C ARG A 71 -19.13 -14.14 -27.18
#